data_AF-A0A1B6HNC0-F1
#
_entry.id   AF-A0A1B6HNC0-F1
#
_cell.length_a   1.000
_cell.length_b   1.000
_cell.length_c   1.000
_cell.angle_alpha   90.00
_cell.angle_beta   90.00
_cell.angle_gamma   90.00
#
_symmetry.space_group_name_H-M   'P 1'
#
loop_
_entity.id
_entity.type
_entity.pdbx_description
1 polymer ?
#
loop_
_entity_poly.entity_id
_entity_poly.type
_entity_poly.pdbx_seq_one_letter_code
_entity_poly.pdbx_strand_id
1 'polypeptide(L)'
;MNALVLRAHLAFRLCGMSQVALQACQRLVHEQHLQHQGFMIAIANMSLTVPGAKSKTEEFLTVLQEFLEKKPHYLQLIETLEEVEATLANIPLLPSLAKQVSQDPMTSISSCKDIEEQRDNMTLLDWLQARGSGDTVQQLSQTCMRDIQQFTEETVTNIQTPLTKLMVSFGDKNMRTIQGLPERFSGLDKLLDKLSCLVQEQGDLAEAMDMNSKEANMLGDSSILPDLCMSHRRQLIIMQRNHGKIMEINWRVDHA
;
A
#
# COMPACT_ATOMS: atom_id res chain seq x y z
N MET A 1 26.14 56.38 25.13
CA MET A 1 25.38 56.38 23.86
C MET A 1 25.67 55.13 23.01
N ASN A 2 26.86 54.97 22.41
CA ASN A 2 27.20 53.83 21.54
C ASN A 2 26.97 52.44 22.15
N ALA A 3 27.22 52.26 23.45
CA ALA A 3 27.02 50.97 24.12
C ALA A 3 25.54 50.55 24.22
N LEU A 4 24.58 51.48 24.30
CA LEU A 4 23.15 51.14 24.34
C LEU A 4 22.66 50.66 22.97
N VAL A 5 23.07 51.37 21.91
CA VAL A 5 22.78 51.02 20.52
C VAL A 5 23.35 49.64 20.16
N LEU A 6 24.61 49.36 20.55
CA LEU A 6 25.22 48.05 20.32
C LEU A 6 24.49 46.91 21.03
N ARG A 7 23.98 47.16 22.24
CA ARG A 7 23.20 46.17 23.01
C ARG A 7 21.82 45.90 22.37
N ALA A 8 21.14 46.94 21.88
CA ALA A 8 19.89 46.78 21.12
C ALA A 8 20.12 45.99 19.81
N HIS A 9 21.20 46.28 19.08
CA HIS A 9 21.58 45.50 17.89
C HIS A 9 21.89 44.03 18.21
N LEU A 10 22.54 43.75 19.33
CA LEU A 10 22.77 42.37 19.79
C LEU A 10 21.44 41.68 20.12
N ALA A 11 20.52 42.36 20.79
CA ALA A 11 19.20 41.85 21.12
C ALA A 11 18.41 41.46 19.85
N PHE A 12 18.39 42.33 18.84
CA PHE A 12 17.76 42.00 17.55
C PHE A 12 18.43 40.82 16.84
N ARG A 13 19.76 40.68 16.91
CA ARG A 13 20.44 39.50 16.35
C ARG A 13 20.02 38.22 17.06
N LEU A 14 19.93 38.22 18.38
CA LEU A 14 19.46 37.06 19.16
C LEU A 14 17.99 36.72 18.84
N CYS A 15 17.14 37.74 18.66
CA CYS A 15 15.75 37.55 18.25
C CYS A 15 15.67 36.96 16.83
N GLY A 16 16.43 37.48 15.86
CA GLY A 16 16.48 36.95 14.50
C GLY A 16 16.93 35.48 14.45
N MET A 17 17.96 35.11 15.22
CA MET A 17 18.37 33.70 15.36
C MET A 17 17.25 32.83 15.96
N SER A 18 16.51 33.36 16.94
CA SER A 18 15.39 32.66 17.58
C SER A 18 14.23 32.42 16.60
N GLN A 19 13.91 33.41 15.76
CA GLN A 19 12.89 33.28 14.71
C GLN A 19 13.25 32.23 13.67
N VAL A 20 14.52 32.17 13.25
CA VAL A 20 15.01 31.14 12.33
C VAL A 20 14.85 29.74 12.93
N ALA A 21 15.21 29.56 14.21
CA ALA A 21 15.04 28.29 14.91
C ALA A 21 13.56 27.89 15.02
N LEU A 22 12.67 28.84 15.34
CA LEU A 22 11.22 28.60 15.37
C LEU A 22 10.68 28.14 14.01
N GLN A 23 11.03 28.83 12.94
CA GLN A 23 10.59 28.48 11.58
C GLN A 23 11.09 27.10 11.16
N ALA A 24 12.34 26.75 11.49
CA ALA A 24 12.90 25.44 11.22
C ALA A 24 12.13 24.33 11.97
N CYS A 25 11.92 24.51 13.29
CA CYS A 25 11.14 23.58 14.10
C CYS A 25 9.70 23.42 13.59
N GLN A 26 9.02 24.53 13.28
CA GLN A 26 7.65 24.51 12.74
C GLN A 26 7.57 23.71 11.44
N ARG A 27 8.53 23.90 10.53
CA ARG A 27 8.58 23.16 9.27
C ARG A 27 8.77 21.66 9.52
N LEU A 28 9.72 21.29 10.37
CA LEU A 28 10.00 19.88 10.67
C LEU A 28 8.78 19.17 11.27
N VAL A 29 8.17 19.75 12.30
CA VAL A 29 6.97 19.17 12.95
C VAL A 29 5.81 19.10 11.96
N HIS A 30 5.61 20.13 11.14
CA HIS A 30 4.59 20.12 10.10
C HIS A 30 4.82 19.00 9.06
N GLU A 31 6.05 18.83 8.57
CA GLU A 31 6.41 17.73 7.67
C GLU A 31 6.13 16.36 8.30
N GLN A 32 6.45 16.18 9.59
CA GLN A 32 6.12 14.94 10.30
C GLN A 32 4.59 14.71 10.38
N HIS A 33 3.79 15.74 10.61
CA HIS A 33 2.32 15.61 10.57
C HIS A 33 1.82 15.21 9.18
N LEU A 34 2.36 15.80 8.11
CA LEU A 34 1.99 15.45 6.74
C LEU A 34 2.33 13.99 6.43
N GLN A 35 3.51 13.52 6.83
CA GLN A 35 3.90 12.11 6.69
C GLN A 35 2.93 11.19 7.44
N HIS A 36 2.55 11.54 8.66
CA HIS A 36 1.58 10.77 9.43
C HIS A 36 0.18 10.75 8.77
N GLN A 37 -0.29 11.89 8.26
CA GLN A 37 -1.55 11.95 7.52
C GLN A 37 -1.50 11.05 6.27
N GLY A 38 -0.41 11.10 5.51
CA GLY A 38 -0.19 10.21 4.36
C GLY A 38 -0.22 8.73 4.74
N PHE A 39 0.42 8.37 5.86
CA PHE A 39 0.37 7.01 6.40
C PHE A 39 -1.06 6.59 6.80
N MET A 40 -1.83 7.47 7.45
CA MET A 40 -3.22 7.19 7.82
C MET A 40 -4.12 7.00 6.59
N ILE A 41 -3.90 7.76 5.52
CA ILE A 41 -4.59 7.56 4.24
C ILE A 41 -4.26 6.19 3.65
N ALA A 42 -2.99 5.77 3.67
CA ALA A 42 -2.60 4.45 3.21
C ALA A 42 -3.29 3.33 4.03
N ILE A 43 -3.38 3.47 5.36
CA ILE A 43 -4.11 2.54 6.22
C ILE A 43 -5.61 2.51 5.90
N ALA A 44 -6.22 3.66 5.65
CA ALA A 44 -7.62 3.74 5.26
C ALA A 44 -7.85 2.98 3.94
N ASN A 45 -7.00 3.18 2.93
CA ASN A 45 -7.04 2.45 1.67
C ASN A 45 -6.90 0.94 1.88
N MET A 46 -5.93 0.51 2.70
CA MET A 46 -5.78 -0.91 3.06
C MET A 46 -7.02 -1.44 3.77
N SER A 47 -7.64 -0.65 4.64
CA SER A 47 -8.85 -1.07 5.36
C SER A 47 -10.06 -1.25 4.44
N LEU A 48 -10.06 -0.59 3.28
CA LEU A 48 -11.06 -0.77 2.23
C LEU A 48 -10.75 -1.97 1.31
N THR A 49 -9.49 -2.20 0.96
CA THR A 49 -9.10 -3.23 -0.02
C THR A 49 -8.88 -4.62 0.60
N VAL A 50 -8.30 -4.69 1.80
CA VAL A 50 -7.96 -5.95 2.48
C VAL A 50 -9.20 -6.84 2.69
N PRO A 51 -10.38 -6.36 3.11
CA PRO A 51 -11.55 -7.22 3.27
C PRO A 51 -11.96 -7.93 1.97
N GLY A 52 -11.96 -7.21 0.85
CA GLY A 52 -12.28 -7.78 -0.46
C GLY A 52 -11.23 -8.79 -0.93
N ALA A 53 -9.95 -8.46 -0.77
CA ALA A 53 -8.86 -9.38 -1.07
C ALA A 53 -8.94 -10.66 -0.21
N LYS A 54 -9.17 -10.51 1.10
CA LYS A 54 -9.34 -11.62 2.05
C LYS A 54 -10.48 -12.53 1.62
N SER A 55 -11.66 -11.97 1.35
CA SER A 55 -12.84 -12.74 0.92
C SER A 55 -12.59 -13.51 -0.38
N LYS A 56 -11.92 -12.90 -1.37
CA LYS A 56 -11.57 -13.57 -2.63
C LYS A 56 -10.52 -14.65 -2.46
N THR A 57 -9.55 -14.44 -1.57
CA THR A 57 -8.57 -15.49 -1.21
C THR A 57 -9.26 -16.68 -0.53
N GLU A 58 -10.17 -16.45 0.41
CA GLU A 58 -10.94 -17.51 1.08
C GLU A 58 -11.81 -18.30 0.10
N GLU A 59 -12.52 -17.59 -0.79
CA GLU A 59 -13.33 -18.21 -1.86
C GLU A 59 -12.47 -19.09 -2.77
N PHE A 60 -11.32 -18.57 -3.23
CA PHE A 60 -10.41 -19.33 -4.09
C PHE A 60 -9.85 -20.58 -3.39
N LEU A 61 -9.41 -20.46 -2.13
CA LEU A 61 -8.88 -21.60 -1.39
C LEU A 61 -9.95 -22.68 -1.17
N THR A 62 -11.21 -22.28 -0.95
CA THR A 62 -12.34 -23.21 -0.82
C THR A 62 -12.58 -23.96 -2.13
N VAL A 63 -12.65 -23.25 -3.26
CA VAL A 63 -12.83 -23.86 -4.59
C VAL A 63 -11.66 -24.78 -4.95
N LEU A 64 -10.43 -24.37 -4.62
CA LEU A 64 -9.24 -25.19 -4.85
C LEU A 64 -9.31 -26.48 -4.02
N GLN A 65 -9.72 -26.40 -2.75
CA GLN A 65 -9.88 -27.58 -1.91
C GLN A 65 -10.95 -28.53 -2.47
N GLU A 66 -12.12 -28.02 -2.85
CA GLU A 66 -13.17 -28.84 -3.48
C GLU A 66 -12.70 -29.51 -4.78
N PHE A 67 -11.91 -28.79 -5.58
CA PHE A 67 -11.30 -29.37 -6.79
C PHE A 67 -10.34 -30.51 -6.46
N LEU A 68 -9.48 -30.33 -5.45
CA LEU A 68 -8.51 -31.36 -5.04
C LEU A 68 -9.20 -32.61 -4.47
N GLU A 69 -10.30 -32.46 -3.75
CA GLU A 69 -11.12 -33.59 -3.27
C GLU A 69 -11.77 -34.36 -4.43
N LYS A 70 -12.19 -33.66 -5.49
CA LYS A 70 -12.83 -34.27 -6.69
C LYS A 70 -11.82 -34.76 -7.73
N LYS A 71 -10.57 -34.31 -7.68
CA LYS A 71 -9.48 -34.69 -8.59
C LYS A 71 -9.40 -36.20 -8.88
N PRO A 72 -9.37 -37.12 -7.89
CA PRO A 72 -9.27 -38.55 -8.17
C PRO A 72 -10.47 -39.08 -8.96
N HIS A 73 -11.68 -38.57 -8.69
CA HIS A 73 -12.88 -38.95 -9.43
C HIS A 73 -12.81 -38.48 -10.90
N TYR A 74 -12.30 -37.27 -11.16
CA TYR A 74 -12.14 -36.79 -12.53
C TYR A 74 -11.12 -37.63 -13.31
N LEU A 75 -10.00 -38.03 -12.68
CA LEU A 75 -9.02 -38.91 -13.30
C LEU A 75 -9.63 -40.27 -13.66
N GLN A 76 -10.40 -40.85 -12.74
CA GLN A 76 -11.12 -42.11 -12.98
C GLN A 76 -12.11 -42.01 -14.15
N LEU A 77 -12.86 -40.90 -14.24
CA LEU A 77 -13.79 -40.68 -15.36
C LEU A 77 -13.06 -40.62 -16.71
N ILE A 78 -11.87 -40.00 -16.74
CA ILE A 78 -11.06 -39.92 -17.95
C ILE A 78 -10.50 -41.29 -18.35
N GLU A 79 -10.07 -42.10 -17.39
CA GLU A 79 -9.64 -43.49 -17.66
C GLU A 79 -10.77 -44.33 -18.26
N THR A 80 -12.01 -44.16 -17.78
CA THR A 80 -13.18 -44.88 -18.35
C THR A 80 -13.52 -44.44 -19.77
N LEU A 81 -13.06 -43.26 -20.19
CA LEU A 81 -13.37 -42.71 -21.51
C LEU A 81 -12.68 -43.52 -22.63
N GLU A 82 -11.52 -44.11 -22.37
CA GLU A 82 -10.84 -45.01 -23.31
C GLU A 82 -11.66 -46.29 -23.56
N GLU A 83 -12.26 -46.86 -22.51
CA GLU A 83 -13.16 -48.01 -22.63
C GLU A 83 -14.43 -47.64 -23.40
N VAL A 84 -15.02 -46.48 -23.11
CA VAL A 84 -16.19 -45.97 -23.83
C VAL A 84 -15.87 -45.76 -25.30
N GLU A 85 -14.72 -45.15 -25.62
CA GLU A 85 -14.28 -44.97 -27.00
C GLU A 85 -14.11 -46.30 -27.73
N ALA A 86 -13.46 -47.28 -27.10
CA ALA A 86 -13.30 -48.63 -27.66
C ALA A 86 -14.66 -49.32 -27.88
N THR A 87 -15.62 -49.15 -26.98
CA THR A 87 -16.97 -49.70 -27.20
C THR A 87 -17.69 -49.01 -28.36
N LEU A 88 -17.61 -47.69 -28.48
CA LEU A 88 -18.23 -46.93 -29.56
C LEU A 88 -17.62 -47.27 -30.93
N ALA A 89 -16.32 -47.56 -30.99
CA ALA A 89 -15.63 -48.03 -32.19
C ALA A 89 -16.09 -49.43 -32.65
N ASN A 90 -16.68 -50.24 -31.77
CA ASN A 90 -17.16 -51.58 -32.10
C ASN A 90 -18.67 -51.65 -32.39
N ILE A 91 -19.41 -50.56 -32.17
CA ILE A 91 -20.86 -50.53 -32.42
C ILE A 91 -21.12 -50.04 -33.85
N PRO A 92 -21.67 -50.88 -34.74
CA PRO A 92 -22.00 -50.47 -36.10
C PRO A 92 -23.16 -49.47 -36.11
N LEU A 93 -23.05 -48.44 -36.95
CA LEU A 93 -24.10 -47.44 -37.11
C LEU A 93 -25.30 -48.04 -37.84
N LEU A 94 -26.51 -47.75 -37.36
CA LEU A 94 -27.73 -48.18 -38.05
C LEU A 94 -27.84 -47.50 -39.44
N PRO A 95 -28.18 -48.24 -40.51
CA PRO A 95 -28.24 -47.69 -41.87
C PRO A 95 -29.22 -46.51 -42.06
N SER A 96 -30.26 -46.43 -41.22
CA SER A 96 -31.19 -45.30 -41.21
C SER A 96 -30.55 -44.00 -40.70
N LEU A 97 -29.62 -44.09 -39.75
CA LEU A 97 -28.86 -42.97 -39.19
C LEU A 97 -27.70 -42.55 -40.12
N ALA A 98 -27.04 -43.50 -40.79
CA ALA A 98 -26.00 -43.22 -41.79
C ALA A 98 -26.49 -42.32 -42.93
N LYS A 99 -27.75 -42.49 -43.37
CA LYS A 99 -28.38 -41.65 -44.41
C LYS A 99 -28.57 -40.18 -44.00
N GLN A 100 -28.70 -39.92 -42.69
CA GLN A 100 -28.92 -38.57 -42.17
C GLN A 100 -27.62 -37.74 -42.15
N VAL A 101 -26.46 -38.40 -42.03
CA VAL A 101 -25.14 -37.73 -42.02
C VAL A 101 -24.89 -36.96 -43.31
N SER A 102 -25.18 -37.57 -44.47
CA SER A 102 -24.97 -36.92 -45.77
C SER A 102 -25.95 -35.77 -46.06
N GLN A 103 -26.98 -35.60 -45.24
CA GLN A 103 -28.01 -34.56 -45.40
C GLN A 103 -27.88 -33.44 -44.37
N ASP A 104 -26.95 -33.56 -43.42
CA ASP A 104 -26.81 -32.62 -42.30
C ASP A 104 -25.83 -31.49 -42.68
N PRO A 105 -26.28 -30.21 -42.75
CA PRO A 105 -25.45 -29.08 -43.16
C PRO A 105 -24.32 -28.74 -42.17
N MET A 106 -24.31 -29.33 -40.97
CA MET A 106 -23.25 -29.10 -39.97
C MET A 106 -22.06 -30.08 -40.08
N THR A 107 -22.15 -31.11 -40.91
CA THR A 107 -21.06 -32.07 -41.14
C THR A 107 -19.97 -31.43 -42.00
N SER A 108 -18.72 -31.50 -41.57
CA SER A 108 -17.58 -30.90 -42.29
C SER A 108 -17.54 -31.34 -43.76
N ILE A 109 -17.65 -30.37 -44.68
CA ILE A 109 -17.83 -30.53 -46.14
C ILE A 109 -16.73 -31.40 -46.80
N SER A 110 -15.57 -31.55 -46.15
CA SER A 110 -14.45 -32.37 -46.62
C SER A 110 -14.67 -33.89 -46.50
N SER A 111 -15.63 -34.37 -45.71
CA SER A 111 -15.83 -35.80 -45.42
C SER A 111 -16.88 -36.48 -46.33
N CYS A 112 -17.64 -35.72 -47.11
CA CYS A 112 -18.81 -36.24 -47.85
C CYS A 112 -18.48 -37.26 -48.96
N LYS A 113 -17.27 -37.26 -49.52
CA LYS A 113 -16.86 -38.24 -50.55
C LYS A 113 -16.47 -39.59 -49.97
N ASP A 114 -15.89 -39.63 -48.77
CA ASP A 114 -15.47 -40.88 -48.11
C ASP A 114 -16.67 -41.58 -47.42
N ILE A 115 -17.69 -40.81 -47.01
CA ILE A 115 -18.90 -41.32 -46.36
C ILE A 115 -19.78 -42.15 -47.32
N GLU A 116 -19.80 -41.85 -48.63
CA GLU A 116 -20.60 -42.62 -49.60
C GLU A 116 -20.04 -44.02 -49.88
N GLU A 117 -18.70 -44.20 -49.83
CA GLU A 117 -18.04 -45.49 -50.03
C GLU A 117 -17.97 -46.37 -48.76
N GLN A 118 -18.09 -45.78 -47.56
CA GLN A 118 -18.00 -46.48 -46.26
C GLN A 118 -19.34 -46.58 -45.49
N ARG A 119 -20.48 -46.27 -46.12
CA ARG A 119 -21.81 -46.26 -45.46
C ARG A 119 -22.18 -47.53 -44.69
N ASP A 120 -21.71 -48.69 -45.13
CA ASP A 120 -22.06 -49.99 -44.53
C ASP A 120 -21.14 -50.38 -43.36
N ASN A 121 -20.03 -49.66 -43.14
CA ASN A 121 -19.00 -49.99 -42.13
C ASN A 121 -18.73 -48.85 -41.13
N MET A 122 -19.52 -47.78 -41.14
CA MET A 122 -19.35 -46.65 -40.21
C MET A 122 -19.74 -47.06 -38.79
N THR A 123 -18.91 -46.70 -37.81
CA THR A 123 -19.18 -46.98 -36.39
C THR A 123 -19.89 -45.79 -35.73
N LEU A 124 -20.44 -45.99 -34.52
CA LEU A 124 -20.98 -44.88 -33.73
C LEU A 124 -19.91 -43.84 -33.38
N LEU A 125 -18.65 -44.25 -33.19
CA LEU A 125 -17.55 -43.35 -32.92
C LEU A 125 -17.26 -42.45 -34.13
N ASP A 126 -17.16 -43.03 -35.33
CA ASP A 126 -16.93 -42.28 -36.58
C ASP A 126 -18.04 -41.24 -36.80
N TRP A 127 -19.28 -41.64 -36.49
CA TRP A 127 -20.45 -40.75 -36.62
C TRP A 127 -20.38 -39.57 -35.66
N LEU A 128 -19.95 -39.81 -34.42
CA LEU A 128 -19.83 -38.78 -33.39
C LEU A 128 -18.68 -37.82 -33.69
N GLN A 129 -17.55 -38.33 -34.18
CA GLN A 129 -16.40 -37.53 -34.59
C GLN A 129 -16.70 -36.67 -35.82
N ALA A 130 -17.46 -37.18 -36.79
CA ALA A 130 -17.87 -36.43 -37.98
C ALA A 130 -18.77 -35.22 -37.65
N ARG A 131 -19.45 -35.23 -36.50
CA ARG A 131 -20.28 -34.13 -35.98
C ARG A 131 -19.57 -33.24 -34.96
N GLY A 132 -18.38 -33.63 -34.49
CA GLY A 132 -17.63 -32.93 -33.46
C GLY A 132 -17.02 -31.62 -33.94
N SER A 133 -16.75 -30.71 -33.00
CA SER A 133 -16.22 -29.36 -33.25
C SER A 133 -14.73 -29.29 -33.64
N GLY A 134 -14.07 -30.43 -33.88
CA GLY A 134 -12.69 -30.50 -34.37
C GLY A 134 -11.74 -31.39 -33.56
N ASP A 135 -11.98 -31.56 -32.25
CA ASP A 135 -11.15 -32.42 -31.39
C ASP A 135 -11.73 -33.84 -31.30
N THR A 136 -10.87 -34.85 -31.36
CA THR A 136 -11.27 -36.24 -31.10
C THR A 136 -11.48 -36.48 -29.60
N VAL A 137 -12.25 -37.53 -29.26
CA VAL A 137 -12.47 -37.97 -27.87
C VAL A 137 -11.13 -38.24 -27.17
N GLN A 138 -10.16 -38.82 -27.88
CA GLN A 138 -8.78 -39.01 -27.39
C GLN A 138 -8.08 -37.70 -27.07
N GLN A 139 -8.19 -36.70 -27.95
CA GLN A 139 -7.55 -35.39 -27.74
C GLN A 139 -8.14 -34.66 -26.53
N LEU A 140 -9.46 -34.73 -26.35
CA LEU A 140 -10.14 -34.23 -25.16
C LEU A 140 -9.69 -34.96 -23.90
N SER A 141 -9.66 -36.30 -23.92
CA SER A 141 -9.18 -37.15 -22.83
C SER A 141 -7.77 -36.76 -22.38
N GLN A 142 -6.83 -36.72 -23.33
CA GLN A 142 -5.43 -36.38 -23.08
C GLN A 142 -5.26 -34.96 -22.55
N THR A 143 -6.06 -34.01 -23.05
CA THR A 143 -6.01 -32.62 -22.59
C THR A 143 -6.53 -32.49 -21.16
N CYS A 144 -7.71 -33.05 -20.85
CA CYS A 144 -8.24 -33.06 -19.49
C CYS A 144 -7.31 -33.78 -18.51
N MET A 145 -6.72 -34.92 -18.91
CA MET A 145 -5.76 -35.66 -18.09
C MET A 145 -4.56 -34.78 -17.73
N ARG A 146 -3.96 -34.13 -18.73
CA ARG A 146 -2.82 -33.23 -18.55
C ARG A 146 -3.17 -32.06 -17.63
N ASP A 147 -4.30 -31.42 -17.89
CA ASP A 147 -4.74 -30.22 -17.17
C ASP A 147 -5.10 -30.51 -15.71
N ILE A 148 -5.55 -31.72 -15.39
CA ILE A 148 -5.81 -32.15 -14.02
C ILE A 148 -4.51 -32.60 -13.33
N GLN A 149 -3.64 -33.31 -14.04
CA GLN A 149 -2.38 -33.81 -13.49
C GLN A 149 -1.38 -32.69 -13.15
N GLN A 150 -1.41 -31.56 -13.85
CA GLN A 150 -0.54 -30.41 -13.56
C GLN A 150 -0.71 -29.85 -12.12
N PHE A 151 -1.86 -30.09 -11.48
CA PHE A 151 -2.11 -29.75 -10.08
C PHE A 151 -1.47 -30.79 -9.14
N THR A 152 -0.15 -30.94 -9.21
CA THR A 152 0.65 -31.75 -8.29
C THR A 152 0.60 -31.17 -6.87
N GLU A 153 1.05 -31.97 -5.89
CA GLU A 153 1.20 -31.49 -4.51
C GLU A 153 2.09 -30.25 -4.42
N GLU A 154 3.15 -30.20 -5.24
CA GLU A 154 4.04 -29.04 -5.33
C GLU A 154 3.33 -27.79 -5.85
N THR A 155 2.58 -27.87 -6.95
CA THR A 155 1.90 -26.69 -7.51
C THR A 155 0.80 -26.19 -6.57
N VAL A 156 0.08 -27.11 -5.91
CA VAL A 156 -0.89 -26.77 -4.87
C VAL A 156 -0.21 -26.05 -3.70
N THR A 157 0.91 -26.59 -3.21
CA THR A 157 1.66 -26.00 -2.09
C THR A 157 2.19 -24.61 -2.44
N ASN A 158 2.68 -24.43 -3.67
CA ASN A 158 3.17 -23.16 -4.20
C ASN A 158 2.06 -22.10 -4.32
N ILE A 159 0.80 -22.51 -4.46
CA ILE A 159 -0.36 -21.62 -4.47
C ILE A 159 -0.87 -21.36 -3.04
N GLN A 160 -1.08 -22.41 -2.24
CA GLN A 160 -1.67 -22.30 -0.90
C GLN A 160 -0.76 -21.58 0.10
N THR A 161 0.55 -21.83 0.05
CA THR A 161 1.51 -21.23 0.99
C THR A 161 1.49 -19.69 0.97
N PRO A 162 1.68 -19.02 -0.19
CA PRO A 162 1.65 -17.56 -0.22
C PRO A 162 0.28 -16.99 0.14
N LEU A 163 -0.82 -17.61 -0.30
CA LEU A 163 -2.17 -17.16 0.03
C LEU A 163 -2.47 -17.26 1.52
N THR A 164 -2.08 -18.37 2.16
CA THR A 164 -2.25 -18.55 3.60
C THR A 164 -1.39 -17.56 4.40
N LYS A 165 -0.15 -17.31 3.98
CA LYS A 165 0.69 -16.25 4.58
C LYS A 165 0.04 -14.89 4.45
N LEU A 166 -0.47 -14.56 3.27
CA LEU A 166 -1.16 -13.30 3.00
C LEU A 166 -2.43 -13.14 3.86
N MET A 167 -3.18 -14.23 4.08
CA MET A 167 -4.31 -14.26 5.01
C MET A 167 -3.93 -13.96 6.46
N VAL A 168 -2.81 -14.51 6.94
CA VAL A 168 -2.28 -14.20 8.27
C VAL A 168 -1.91 -12.72 8.36
N SER A 169 -1.22 -12.18 7.35
CA SER A 169 -0.82 -10.77 7.28
C SER A 169 -2.02 -9.81 7.29
N PHE A 170 -3.15 -10.18 6.68
CA PHE A 170 -4.37 -9.37 6.72
C PHE A 170 -4.97 -9.19 8.12
N GLY A 171 -4.74 -10.17 9.01
CA GLY A 171 -5.22 -10.17 10.39
C GLY A 171 -4.30 -9.45 11.37
N ASP A 172 -3.08 -9.09 10.97
CA ASP A 172 -2.12 -8.44 11.86
C ASP A 172 -2.48 -6.96 12.08
N LYS A 173 -2.84 -6.64 13.34
CA LYS A 173 -3.16 -5.27 13.76
C LYS A 173 -1.91 -4.39 13.83
N ASN A 174 -0.73 -4.96 14.01
CA ASN A 174 0.53 -4.22 14.10
C ASN A 174 0.91 -3.59 12.76
N MET A 175 0.39 -4.13 11.65
CA MET A 175 0.56 -3.54 10.30
C MET A 175 -0.18 -2.20 10.13
N ARG A 176 -1.04 -1.81 11.08
CA ARG A 176 -1.94 -0.66 10.96
C ARG A 176 -1.66 0.46 11.96
N THR A 177 -0.69 0.30 12.87
CA THR A 177 -0.45 1.27 13.94
C THR A 177 1.02 1.46 14.26
N ILE A 178 1.46 2.71 14.36
CA ILE A 178 2.73 3.07 14.99
C ILE A 178 2.40 3.51 16.43
N GLN A 179 2.78 2.70 17.41
CA GLN A 179 2.52 2.99 18.82
C GLN A 179 3.32 4.21 19.30
N GLY A 180 2.73 5.01 20.20
CA GLY A 180 3.41 6.17 20.80
C GLY A 180 3.47 7.42 19.92
N LEU A 181 2.97 7.34 18.69
CA LEU A 181 3.04 8.45 17.73
C LEU A 181 2.15 9.66 18.12
N PRO A 182 0.90 9.47 18.60
CA PRO A 182 0.09 10.58 19.10
C PRO A 182 0.73 11.31 20.29
N GLU A 183 1.34 10.56 21.22
CA GLU A 183 2.06 11.11 22.36
C GLU A 183 3.29 11.90 21.91
N ARG A 184 4.03 11.39 20.91
CA ARG A 184 5.17 12.11 20.31
C ARG A 184 4.74 13.42 19.67
N PHE A 185 3.69 13.41 18.85
CA PHE A 185 3.16 14.63 18.23
C PHE A 185 2.68 15.65 19.26
N SER A 186 1.93 15.22 20.28
CA SER A 186 1.54 16.10 21.38
C SER A 186 2.74 16.70 22.11
N GLY A 187 3.83 15.93 22.25
CA GLY A 187 5.09 16.41 22.81
C GLY A 187 5.76 17.48 21.94
N LEU A 188 5.78 17.27 20.61
CA LEU A 188 6.31 18.23 19.64
C LEU A 188 5.51 19.52 19.61
N ASP A 189 4.18 19.45 19.63
CA ASP A 189 3.29 20.63 19.67
C ASP A 189 3.56 21.47 20.91
N LYS A 190 3.68 20.84 22.09
CA LYS A 190 4.02 21.53 23.34
C LYS A 190 5.40 22.19 23.28
N LEU A 191 6.36 21.57 22.58
CA LEU A 191 7.68 22.16 22.37
C LEU A 191 7.62 23.37 21.44
N LEU A 192 6.81 23.32 20.38
CA LEU A 192 6.58 24.47 19.49
C LEU A 192 5.88 25.63 20.19
N ASP A 193 4.88 25.36 21.01
CA ASP A 193 4.19 26.40 21.80
C ASP A 193 5.18 27.11 22.72
N LYS A 194 5.98 26.33 23.45
CA LYS A 194 7.01 26.87 24.34
C LYS A 194 8.07 27.65 23.58
N LEU A 195 8.50 27.17 22.41
CA LEU A 195 9.46 27.86 21.55
C LEU A 195 8.89 29.20 21.06
N SER A 196 7.61 29.21 20.67
CA SER A 196 6.91 30.41 20.21
C SER A 196 6.83 31.47 21.32
N CYS A 197 6.50 31.07 22.55
CA CYS A 197 6.54 31.97 23.71
C CYS A 197 7.93 32.55 23.94
N LEU A 198 8.98 31.72 23.93
CA LEU A 198 10.36 32.18 24.15
C LEU A 198 10.83 33.15 23.05
N VAL A 199 10.44 32.91 21.80
CA VAL A 199 10.78 33.80 20.67
C VAL A 199 10.04 35.13 20.80
N GLN A 200 8.77 35.11 21.21
CA GLN A 200 8.01 36.33 21.49
C GLN A 200 8.67 37.16 22.60
N GLU A 201 9.04 36.52 23.72
CA GLU A 201 9.76 37.20 24.81
C GLU A 201 11.08 37.84 24.34
N GLN A 202 11.82 37.18 23.43
CA GLN A 202 13.04 37.75 22.84
C GLN A 202 12.74 38.97 21.96
N GLY A 203 11.61 38.96 21.25
CA GLY A 203 11.11 40.09 20.46
C GLY A 203 10.79 41.29 21.35
N ASP A 204 9.97 41.07 22.38
CA ASP A 204 9.55 42.11 23.32
C ASP A 204 10.76 42.76 24.02
N LEU A 205 11.76 41.95 24.42
CA LEU A 205 13.00 42.45 25.02
C LEU A 205 13.84 43.26 24.03
N ALA A 206 13.94 42.82 22.77
CA ALA A 206 14.70 43.54 21.74
C ALA A 206 14.06 44.89 21.40
N GLU A 207 12.73 44.93 21.26
CA GLU A 207 11.97 46.16 21.01
C GLU A 207 12.09 47.14 22.18
N ALA A 208 11.97 46.67 23.41
CA ALA A 208 12.15 47.51 24.60
C ALA A 208 13.56 48.14 24.65
N MET A 209 14.61 47.36 24.34
CA MET A 209 15.99 47.86 24.30
C MET A 209 16.21 48.89 23.18
N ASP A 210 15.54 48.71 22.04
CA ASP A 210 15.61 49.64 20.91
C ASP A 210 14.92 50.97 21.25
N MET A 211 13.69 50.92 21.78
CA MET A 211 12.96 52.10 22.24
C MET A 211 13.76 52.88 23.27
N ASN A 212 14.27 52.21 24.30
CA ASN A 212 15.11 52.83 25.33
C ASN A 212 16.36 53.51 24.73
N SER A 213 16.99 52.90 23.72
CA SER A 213 18.16 53.46 23.07
C SER A 213 17.84 54.70 22.22
N LYS A 214 16.69 54.71 21.55
CA LYS A 214 16.19 55.84 20.76
C LYS A 214 15.78 57.00 21.65
N GLU A 215 15.05 56.74 22.73
CA GLU A 215 14.63 57.77 23.69
C GLU A 215 15.83 58.42 24.39
N ALA A 216 16.82 57.63 24.83
CA ALA A 216 18.05 58.16 25.39
C ALA A 216 18.85 59.02 24.39
N ASN A 217 18.76 58.70 23.09
CA ASN A 217 19.37 59.52 22.05
C ASN A 217 18.64 60.84 21.81
N MET A 218 17.30 60.84 21.88
CA MET A 218 16.49 62.03 21.65
C MET A 218 16.52 63.00 22.83
N LEU A 219 16.48 62.50 24.06
CA LEU A 219 16.41 63.31 25.28
C LEU A 219 17.74 63.99 25.63
N GLY A 220 18.87 63.38 25.26
CA GLY A 220 20.22 63.92 25.54
C GLY A 220 20.58 64.00 27.04
N ASP A 221 19.69 63.57 27.93
CA ASP A 221 19.92 63.56 29.37
C ASP A 221 20.88 62.42 29.75
N SER A 222 22.06 62.80 30.22
CA SER A 222 23.10 61.84 30.60
C SER A 222 22.86 61.18 31.96
N SER A 223 21.95 61.72 32.78
CA SER A 223 21.69 61.22 34.14
C SER A 223 20.99 59.85 34.16
N ILE A 224 20.20 59.53 33.13
CA ILE A 224 19.45 58.25 33.00
C ILE A 224 20.29 57.10 32.43
N LEU A 225 21.46 57.40 31.86
CA LEU A 225 22.31 56.41 31.17
C LEU A 225 22.80 55.27 32.06
N PRO A 226 23.19 55.48 33.34
CA PRO A 226 23.60 54.39 34.23
C PRO A 226 22.48 53.37 34.45
N ASP A 227 21.26 53.84 34.69
CA ASP A 227 20.09 52.99 34.95
C ASP A 227 19.68 52.20 33.72
N LEU A 228 19.66 52.84 32.54
CA LEU A 228 19.41 52.17 31.27
C LEU A 228 20.49 51.12 30.96
N CYS A 229 21.76 51.40 31.26
CA CYS A 229 22.83 50.42 31.08
C CYS A 229 22.66 49.20 32.00
N MET A 230 22.25 49.42 33.26
CA MET A 230 21.92 48.33 34.18
C MET A 230 20.72 47.52 33.70
N SER A 231 19.67 48.18 33.21
CA SER A 231 18.47 47.54 32.64
C SER A 231 18.80 46.68 31.42
N HIS A 232 19.49 47.24 30.41
CA HIS A 232 19.91 46.51 29.21
C HIS A 232 20.79 45.30 29.56
N ARG A 233 21.67 45.42 30.56
CA ARG A 233 22.49 44.29 31.01
C ARG A 233 21.63 43.17 31.59
N ARG A 234 20.61 43.50 32.41
CA ARG A 234 19.68 42.51 32.97
C ARG A 234 18.86 41.83 31.87
N GLN A 235 18.33 42.61 30.92
CA GLN A 235 17.57 42.10 29.78
C GLN A 235 18.40 41.14 28.93
N LEU A 236 19.65 41.48 28.60
CA LEU A 236 20.54 40.59 27.84
C LEU A 236 20.84 39.26 28.57
N ILE A 237 20.90 39.25 29.91
CA ILE A 237 21.05 38.01 30.68
C ILE A 237 19.80 37.13 30.54
N ILE A 238 18.61 37.72 30.53
CA ILE A 238 17.35 36.98 30.28
C ILE A 238 17.36 36.45 28.85
N MET A 239 17.70 37.29 27.86
CA MET A 239 17.79 36.88 26.46
C MET A 239 18.77 35.72 26.26
N GLN A 240 19.92 35.72 26.93
CA GLN A 240 20.89 34.62 26.88
C GLN A 240 20.31 33.32 27.43
N ARG A 241 19.58 33.38 28.56
CA ARG A 241 18.91 32.20 29.13
C ARG A 241 17.80 31.67 28.22
N ASN A 242 17.01 32.58 27.63
CA ASN A 242 15.98 32.21 26.67
C ASN A 242 16.59 31.55 25.44
N HIS A 243 17.68 32.10 24.92
CA HIS A 243 18.42 31.51 23.81
C HIS A 243 18.92 30.09 24.12
N GLY A 244 19.44 29.84 25.32
CA GLY A 244 19.83 28.49 25.75
C GLY A 244 18.67 27.49 25.71
N LYS A 245 17.49 27.88 26.22
CA LYS A 245 16.27 27.05 26.15
C LYS A 245 15.79 26.82 24.72
N ILE A 246 15.89 27.84 23.86
CA ILE A 246 15.53 27.74 22.44
C ILE A 246 16.40 26.70 21.75
N MET A 247 17.72 26.73 21.98
CA MET A 247 18.65 25.76 21.39
C MET A 247 18.41 24.34 21.90
N GLU A 248 18.06 24.18 23.18
CA GLU A 248 17.66 22.88 23.74
C GLU A 248 16.39 22.34 23.06
N ILE A 249 15.37 23.18 22.89
CA ILE A 249 14.14 22.78 22.20
C ILE A 249 14.43 22.43 20.74
N ASN A 250 15.21 23.25 20.04
CA ASN A 250 15.59 22.99 18.65
C ASN A 250 16.29 21.64 18.51
N TRP A 251 17.25 21.34 19.38
CA TRP A 251 17.92 20.04 19.39
C TRP A 251 16.94 18.88 19.61
N ARG A 252 15.98 19.04 20.54
CA ARG A 252 14.97 18.01 20.81
C ARG A 252 14.05 17.77 19.63
N VAL A 253 13.66 18.82 18.91
CA VAL A 253 12.83 18.69 17.70
C VAL A 253 13.60 18.03 16.56
N ASP A 254 14.87 18.39 16.37
CA ASP A 254 15.73 17.78 15.33
C ASP A 254 15.96 16.27 15.53
N HIS A 255 15.87 15.77 16.77
CA HIS A 255 16.16 14.37 17.14
C HIS A 255 14.92 13.56 17.54
N ALA A 256 13.71 14.09 17.29
CA ALA A 256 12.44 13.44 17.63
C ALA A 256 11.85 12.60 16.48
#